data_AF-A0A2U2XET6-F1
#
_entry.id   AF-A0A2U2XET6-F1
#
_cell.length_a   1.000
_cell.length_b   1.000
_cell.length_c   1.000
_cell.angle_alpha   90.00
_cell.angle_beta   90.00
_cell.angle_gamma   90.00
#
_symmetry.space_group_name_H-M   'P 1'
#
loop_
_entity.id
_entity.type
_entity.pdbx_description
1 polymer ?
#
loop_
_entity_poly.entity_id
_entity_poly.type
_entity_poly.pdbx_seq_one_letter_code
_entity_poly.pdbx_strand_id
1 'polypeptide(L)'
;MYNLLLFIVIFLLGELLFNFTWFRYLKKKFMDKNETSNKDSKRVLRMNLSVFKGVLERFIMAIGLILVIPTILVVFGAIKLGTRFMESKEENAQKIENDYFLVGNFSSIAISILYFYVFAFLTK
;
A
#
# COMPACT_ATOMS: atom_id res chain seq x y z
N MET A 1 -15.95 15.40 -15.82
CA MET A 1 -16.36 14.01 -15.49
C MET A 1 -15.44 12.96 -16.11
N TYR A 2 -15.14 13.01 -17.42
CA TYR A 2 -14.30 12.01 -18.09
C TYR A 2 -12.91 11.81 -17.46
N ASN A 3 -12.23 12.89 -17.07
CA ASN A 3 -10.90 12.80 -16.45
C ASN A 3 -10.92 12.04 -15.11
N LEU A 4 -11.96 12.20 -14.30
CA LEU A 4 -12.07 11.50 -13.02
C LEU A 4 -12.40 10.02 -13.22
N LEU A 5 -13.24 9.70 -14.20
CA LEU A 5 -13.53 8.31 -14.56
C LEU A 5 -12.28 7.60 -15.12
N LEU A 6 -11.53 8.28 -15.98
CA LEU A 6 -10.25 7.78 -16.49
C LEU A 6 -9.26 7.49 -15.35
N PHE A 7 -9.14 8.41 -14.38
CA PHE A 7 -8.30 8.18 -13.21
C PHE A 7 -8.73 6.94 -12.42
N ILE A 8 -10.03 6.78 -12.16
CA ILE A 8 -10.55 5.61 -11.44
C ILE A 8 -10.20 4.32 -12.19
N VAL A 9 -10.32 4.30 -13.52
CA VAL A 9 -9.95 3.13 -14.33
C VAL A 9 -8.45 2.83 -14.24
N ILE A 10 -7.59 3.84 -14.38
CA ILE A 10 -6.13 3.71 -14.24
C ILE A 10 -5.78 3.17 -12.85
N PHE A 11 -6.39 3.74 -11.82
CA PHE A 11 -6.17 3.36 -10.43
C PHE A 11 -6.58 1.89 -10.21
N LEU A 12 -7.79 1.49 -10.61
CA LEU A 12 -8.27 0.11 -10.42
C LEU A 12 -7.43 -0.92 -11.17
N LEU A 13 -7.07 -0.65 -12.43
CA LEU A 13 -6.21 -1.54 -13.22
C LEU A 13 -4.81 -1.64 -12.61
N GLY A 14 -4.25 -0.51 -12.19
CA GLY A 14 -2.97 -0.46 -11.52
C GLY A 14 -2.97 -1.21 -10.20
N GLU A 15 -3.99 -1.03 -9.37
CA GLU A 15 -4.13 -1.72 -8.09
C GLU A 15 -4.24 -3.23 -8.28
N LEU A 16 -5.00 -3.68 -9.27
CA LEU A 16 -5.08 -5.10 -9.60
C LEU A 16 -3.70 -5.65 -10.02
N LEU A 17 -2.97 -4.92 -10.87
CA LEU A 17 -1.63 -5.30 -11.31
C LEU A 17 -0.61 -5.35 -10.16
N PHE A 18 -0.50 -4.29 -9.35
CA PHE A 18 0.48 -4.21 -8.27
C PHE A 18 0.18 -5.15 -7.11
N ASN A 19 -1.09 -5.34 -6.75
CA ASN A 19 -1.46 -6.31 -5.71
C ASN A 19 -1.18 -7.75 -6.17
N PHE A 20 -1.44 -8.08 -7.45
CA PHE A 20 -1.18 -9.41 -7.99
C PHE A 20 0.31 -9.71 -8.15
N THR A 21 1.12 -8.72 -8.54
CA THR A 21 2.55 -8.89 -8.86
C THR A 21 3.47 -8.46 -7.70
N TRP A 22 3.61 -7.15 -7.49
CA TRP A 22 4.60 -6.56 -6.61
C TRP A 22 4.39 -6.88 -5.14
N PHE A 23 3.18 -6.67 -4.60
CA PHE A 23 2.90 -6.96 -3.19
C PHE A 23 2.92 -8.45 -2.90
N ARG A 24 2.51 -9.29 -3.87
CA ARG A 24 2.65 -10.75 -3.77
C ARG A 24 4.12 -11.17 -3.74
N TYR A 25 4.98 -10.55 -4.56
CA TYR A 25 6.41 -10.77 -4.56
C TYR A 25 7.05 -10.34 -3.23
N LEU A 26 6.76 -9.14 -2.73
CA LEU A 26 7.26 -8.66 -1.44
C LEU A 26 6.84 -9.60 -0.31
N LYS A 27 5.58 -10.01 -0.28
CA LYS A 27 5.09 -10.94 0.75
C LYS A 27 5.87 -12.27 0.71
N LYS A 28 6.08 -12.84 -0.48
CA LYS A 28 6.88 -14.07 -0.62
C LYS A 28 8.34 -13.86 -0.22
N LYS A 29 8.94 -12.71 -0.50
CA LYS A 29 10.35 -12.46 -0.17
C LYS A 29 10.59 -12.31 1.33
N PHE A 30 9.66 -11.67 2.04
CA PHE A 30 9.85 -11.29 3.44
C PHE A 30 9.10 -12.17 4.46
N MET A 31 7.96 -12.78 4.12
CA MET A 31 7.16 -13.58 5.07
C MET A 31 7.36 -15.11 4.98
N ASP A 32 8.08 -15.63 3.99
CA ASP A 32 8.15 -17.07 3.68
C ASP A 32 9.01 -17.91 4.66
N LYS A 33 9.36 -17.36 5.83
CA LYS A 33 10.23 -18.05 6.81
C LYS A 33 9.54 -18.56 8.08
N ASN A 34 8.30 -18.18 8.39
CA ASN A 34 7.82 -18.30 9.77
C ASN A 34 6.40 -18.86 10.05
N GLU A 35 5.66 -19.48 9.12
CA GLU A 35 4.28 -19.88 9.49
C GLU A 35 3.76 -21.21 8.90
N THR A 36 4.26 -22.31 9.46
CA THR A 36 3.56 -23.62 9.52
C THR A 36 2.65 -23.63 10.76
N SER A 37 1.34 -23.35 10.64
CA SER A 37 0.26 -23.99 11.43
C SER A 37 -1.15 -23.42 11.18
N ASN A 38 -2.06 -24.28 10.71
CA ASN A 38 -3.48 -24.41 11.05
C ASN A 38 -4.28 -23.18 11.54
N LYS A 39 -4.52 -22.15 10.68
CA LYS A 39 -5.49 -21.06 10.96
C LYS A 39 -6.15 -20.51 9.67
N ASP A 40 -6.56 -21.37 8.75
CA ASP A 40 -6.90 -20.96 7.38
C ASP A 40 -8.14 -20.05 7.25
N SER A 41 -9.18 -20.22 8.08
CA SER A 41 -10.40 -19.41 7.95
C SER A 41 -10.24 -17.95 8.44
N LYS A 42 -9.48 -17.72 9.53
CA LYS A 42 -9.23 -16.37 10.07
C LYS A 42 -8.17 -15.58 9.26
N ARG A 43 -7.28 -16.29 8.56
CA ARG A 43 -6.18 -15.70 7.77
C ARG A 43 -6.69 -15.05 6.48
N VAL A 44 -7.68 -15.64 5.81
CA VAL A 44 -8.29 -15.06 4.59
C VAL A 44 -8.96 -13.72 4.89
N LEU A 45 -9.76 -13.65 5.97
CA LEU A 45 -10.44 -12.41 6.37
C LEU A 45 -9.44 -11.29 6.74
N ARG A 46 -8.36 -11.64 7.47
CA ARG A 46 -7.27 -10.70 7.80
C ARG A 46 -6.49 -10.23 6.58
N MET A 47 -6.25 -11.12 5.60
CA MET A 47 -5.58 -10.76 4.34
C MET A 47 -6.41 -9.73 3.58
N ASN A 48 -7.72 -9.93 3.46
CA ASN A 48 -8.59 -8.99 2.76
C ASN A 48 -8.58 -7.60 3.42
N LEU A 49 -8.58 -7.53 4.75
CA LEU A 49 -8.51 -6.26 5.47
C LEU A 49 -7.16 -5.54 5.26
N SER A 50 -6.04 -6.27 5.27
CA SER A 50 -4.71 -5.69 5.04
C SER A 50 -4.54 -5.15 3.63
N VAL A 51 -5.05 -5.86 2.61
CA VAL A 51 -5.01 -5.43 1.21
C VAL A 51 -5.91 -4.21 1.04
N PHE A 52 -7.13 -4.26 1.57
CA PHE A 52 -8.07 -3.13 1.52
C PHE A 52 -7.49 -1.87 2.16
N LYS A 53 -6.86 -1.98 3.34
CA LYS A 53 -6.16 -0.86 3.98
C LYS A 53 -5.10 -0.25 3.07
N GLY A 54 -4.27 -1.10 2.44
CA GLY A 54 -3.23 -0.64 1.51
C GLY A 54 -3.77 0.04 0.26
N VAL A 55 -4.86 -0.49 -0.32
CA VAL A 55 -5.56 0.12 -1.48
C VAL A 55 -6.14 1.47 -1.09
N LEU A 56 -6.82 1.56 0.07
CA LEU A 56 -7.43 2.80 0.55
C LEU A 56 -6.39 3.90 0.81
N GLU A 57 -5.28 3.53 1.43
CA GLU A 57 -4.13 4.42 1.65
C GLU A 57 -3.59 5.00 0.34
N ARG A 58 -3.35 4.14 -0.67
CA ARG A 58 -2.86 4.56 -1.98
C ARG A 58 -3.89 5.40 -2.74
N PHE A 59 -5.18 5.09 -2.58
CA PHE A 59 -6.26 5.87 -3.18
C PHE A 59 -6.29 7.30 -2.64
N ILE A 60 -6.26 7.46 -1.31
CA ILE A 60 -6.24 8.78 -0.65
C ILE A 60 -5.00 9.56 -1.08
N MET A 61 -3.83 8.91 -1.11
CA MET A 61 -2.58 9.53 -1.52
C MET A 61 -2.60 9.97 -2.99
N ALA A 62 -3.10 9.12 -3.90
CA ALA A 62 -3.21 9.44 -5.31
C ALA A 62 -4.20 10.58 -5.58
N ILE A 63 -5.35 10.60 -4.89
CA ILE A 63 -6.29 11.73 -4.96
C ILE A 63 -5.64 13.01 -4.46
N GLY A 64 -4.96 12.98 -3.31
CA GLY A 64 -4.27 14.15 -2.77
C GLY A 64 -3.26 14.73 -3.75
N LEU A 65 -2.49 13.87 -4.43
CA LEU A 65 -1.53 14.29 -5.46
C LEU A 65 -2.22 14.91 -6.68
N ILE A 66 -3.33 14.34 -7.15
CA ILE A 66 -4.11 14.89 -8.27
C ILE A 66 -4.72 16.24 -7.94
N LEU A 67 -5.15 16.44 -6.70
CA LEU A 67 -5.63 17.72 -6.19
C LEU A 67 -4.49 18.72 -5.90
N VAL A 68 -3.24 18.36 -6.21
CA VAL A 68 -2.05 19.20 -5.98
C VAL A 68 -1.88 19.54 -4.49
N ILE A 69 -2.14 18.55 -3.63
CA ILE A 69 -1.95 18.63 -2.17
C ILE A 69 -0.73 17.78 -1.79
N PRO A 70 0.51 18.26 -1.99
CA PRO A 70 1.72 17.49 -1.68
C PRO A 70 1.84 17.12 -0.20
N THR A 71 1.20 17.89 0.69
CA THR A 71 1.11 17.62 2.14
C THR A 71 0.51 16.24 2.45
N ILE A 72 -0.21 15.62 1.52
CA ILE A 72 -0.74 14.26 1.71
C ILE A 72 0.36 13.22 1.97
N LEU A 73 1.55 13.40 1.38
CA LEU A 73 2.70 12.52 1.60
C LEU A 73 3.21 12.62 3.04
N VAL A 74 3.19 13.84 3.60
CA VAL A 74 3.58 14.10 5.00
C VAL A 74 2.57 13.48 5.96
N VAL A 75 1.27 13.68 5.70
CA VAL A 75 0.19 13.09 6.50
C VAL A 75 0.26 11.57 6.47
N PHE A 76 0.49 10.98 5.29
CA PHE A 76 0.65 9.53 5.15
C PHE A 76 1.85 9.00 5.97
N GLY A 77 3.00 9.67 5.88
CA GLY A 77 4.18 9.34 6.67
C GLY A 77 3.91 9.42 8.18
N ALA A 78 3.25 10.49 8.63
CA ALA A 78 2.89 10.69 10.04
C ALA A 78 1.95 9.61 10.57
N ILE A 79 0.90 9.25 9.81
CA ILE A 79 -0.04 8.18 10.20
C ILE A 79 0.70 6.84 10.33
N LYS A 80 1.53 6.47 9.35
CA LYS A 80 2.25 5.21 9.38
C LYS A 80 3.28 5.11 10.49
N LEU A 81 3.93 6.23 10.81
CA LEU A 81 4.83 6.31 11.95
C LEU A 81 4.06 6.15 13.27
N GLY A 82 2.95 6.88 13.42
CA GLY A 82 2.12 6.86 14.62
C GLY A 82 1.51 5.50 14.94
N THR A 83 0.99 4.78 13.92
CA THR A 83 0.40 3.45 14.13
C THR A 83 1.43 2.42 14.58
N ARG A 84 2.69 2.61 14.20
CA ARG A 84 3.74 1.63 14.48
C ARG A 84 4.30 1.75 15.90
N PHE A 85 4.36 2.96 16.46
CA PHE A 85 4.73 3.15 17.86
C PHE A 85 3.76 2.48 18.84
N MET A 86 2.50 2.26 18.44
CA MET A 86 1.51 1.58 19.28
C MET A 86 1.65 0.05 19.28
N GLU A 87 2.33 -0.54 18.29
CA GLU A 87 2.41 -2.01 18.10
C GLU A 87 3.69 -2.65 18.70
N SER A 88 4.64 -1.87 19.21
CA SER A 88 5.93 -2.39 19.70
C SER A 88 5.86 -3.04 21.08
N LYS A 89 5.78 -4.39 21.15
CA LYS A 89 5.97 -5.18 22.38
C LYS A 89 6.89 -6.41 22.30
N GLU A 90 7.48 -6.80 21.16
CA GLU A 90 8.43 -7.94 21.07
C GLU A 90 9.53 -7.71 20.01
N GLU A 91 10.80 -8.02 20.31
CA GLU A 91 11.98 -7.47 19.61
C GLU A 91 12.51 -8.25 18.38
N ASN A 92 12.41 -9.59 18.33
CA ASN A 92 13.14 -10.39 17.32
C ASN A 92 12.32 -10.74 16.06
N ALA A 93 10.99 -10.94 16.17
CA ALA A 93 10.09 -10.99 15.00
C ALA A 93 9.96 -9.62 14.31
N GLN A 94 10.31 -8.54 15.02
CA GLN A 94 10.12 -7.15 14.64
C GLN A 94 11.01 -6.70 13.47
N LYS A 95 12.22 -7.25 13.29
CA LYS A 95 13.16 -6.75 12.27
C LYS A 95 12.70 -7.06 10.84
N ILE A 96 12.33 -8.31 10.56
CA ILE A 96 11.87 -8.72 9.22
C ILE A 96 10.53 -8.06 8.90
N GLU A 97 9.65 -7.98 9.89
CA GLU A 97 8.36 -7.30 9.77
C GLU A 97 8.55 -5.80 9.50
N ASN A 98 9.47 -5.14 10.22
CA ASN A 98 9.84 -3.75 9.98
C ASN A 98 10.34 -3.50 8.55
N ASP A 99 11.30 -4.30 8.07
CA ASP A 99 11.88 -4.12 6.74
C ASP A 99 10.82 -4.30 5.65
N TYR A 100 9.94 -5.31 5.81
CA TYR A 100 8.78 -5.50 4.93
C TYR A 100 7.84 -4.28 4.94
N PHE A 101 7.51 -3.75 6.12
CA PHE A 101 6.67 -2.56 6.25
C PHE A 101 7.30 -1.31 5.62
N LEU A 102 8.60 -1.10 5.85
CA LEU A 102 9.32 0.03 5.29
C LEU A 102 9.29 -0.02 3.75
N VAL A 103 9.66 -1.15 3.16
CA VAL A 103 9.65 -1.37 1.71
C VAL A 103 8.24 -1.24 1.15
N GLY A 104 7.22 -1.77 1.84
CA GLY A 104 5.81 -1.66 1.45
C GLY A 104 5.30 -0.22 1.43
N ASN A 105 5.74 0.61 2.39
CA ASN A 105 5.38 2.02 2.48
C ASN A 105 6.00 2.85 1.37
N PHE A 106 7.31 2.68 1.14
CA PHE A 106 7.99 3.33 0.01
C PHE A 106 7.41 2.90 -1.34
N SER A 107 7.10 1.61 -1.49
CA SER A 107 6.43 1.10 -2.69
C SER A 107 5.07 1.77 -2.89
N SER A 108 4.29 1.94 -1.82
CA SER A 108 2.97 2.58 -1.90
C SER A 108 3.10 4.05 -2.35
N ILE A 109 4.06 4.80 -1.79
CA ILE A 109 4.35 6.18 -2.20
C ILE A 109 4.75 6.23 -3.69
N ALA A 110 5.69 5.39 -4.10
CA ALA A 110 6.15 5.32 -5.49
C ALA A 110 5.01 4.99 -6.47
N ILE A 111 4.15 4.04 -6.11
CA ILE A 111 2.98 3.65 -6.93
C ILE A 111 1.97 4.80 -7.02
N SER A 112 1.65 5.50 -5.93
CA SER A 112 0.72 6.64 -6.00
C SER A 112 1.27 7.82 -6.80
N ILE A 113 2.59 8.09 -6.72
CA ILE A 113 3.26 9.07 -7.57
C ILE A 113 3.19 8.63 -9.03
N LEU A 114 3.42 7.35 -9.32
CA LEU A 114 3.27 6.80 -10.67
C LEU A 114 1.85 6.99 -11.21
N TYR A 115 0.80 6.74 -10.41
CA TYR A 115 -0.58 7.00 -10.81
C TYR A 115 -0.80 8.46 -11.19
N PHE A 116 -0.28 9.40 -10.39
CA PHE A 116 -0.35 10.82 -10.69
C PHE A 116 0.31 11.14 -12.03
N TYR A 117 1.52 10.65 -12.28
CA TYR A 117 2.23 10.92 -13.54
C TYR A 117 1.57 10.28 -14.77
N VAL A 118 1.09 9.03 -14.66
CA VAL A 118 0.37 8.35 -15.74
C VAL A 118 -0.91 9.10 -16.06
N PHE A 119 -1.66 9.51 -15.04
CA PHE A 119 -2.87 10.30 -15.20
C PHE A 119 -2.58 11.65 -15.86
N ALA A 120 -1.57 12.39 -15.37
CA ALA A 120 -1.17 13.67 -15.91
C ALA A 120 -0.67 13.56 -17.36
N PHE A 121 0.00 12.46 -17.73
CA PHE A 121 0.45 12.21 -19.10
C PHE A 121 -0.72 11.94 -20.05
N LEU A 122 -1.74 11.18 -19.62
CA LEU A 122 -2.90 10.81 -20.43
C LEU A 122 -3.97 11.90 -20.56
N THR A 123 -3.93 12.91 -19.67
CA THR A 123 -4.89 14.03 -19.66
C THR A 123 -4.30 15.36 -20.15
N LYS A 124 -3.00 15.37 -20.47
CA LYS A 124 -2.40 16.41 -21.32
C LYS A 124 -3.00 16.34 -22.71
#